data_AF-V9VRG0-F1
#
_entry.id   AF-V9VRG0-F1
#
_cell.length_a   1.000
_cell.length_b   1.000
_cell.length_c   1.000
_cell.angle_alpha   90.00
_cell.angle_beta   90.00
_cell.angle_gamma   90.00
#
_symmetry.space_group_name_H-M   'P 1'
#
loop_
_entity.id
_entity.type
_entity.pdbx_description
1 polymer ?
#
loop_
_entity_poly.entity_id
_entity_poly.type
_entity_poly.pdbx_seq_one_letter_code
_entity_poly.pdbx_strand_id
1 'polypeptide(L)'
;MTEEMSIESYLAQGGVLSNPSNVPPRYRAELLKMMATFVDSELAGAAGFADIINEGPGIKARIAAARIVLEKSDSAEKVLRIMGEFGADIERYADHHPWTARLERDADIGQSRTKHDMRLAVFNYPLEGWADAVMMNLLMGRAVTLQLEELSHVSYQPLAEAFRAILPVEAHHAELAEEGLMQLVEGQGAPALQELADYWWPRVAASFGQEASEKFEGLKAIGLRRTPNAELKAQWEQDAGAVLGKSGLKPAA
;
A
#
# COMPACT_ATOMS: atom_id res chain seq x y z
N MET A 1 -13.47 -1.94 43.10
CA MET A 1 -13.61 -1.87 41.63
C MET A 1 -12.30 -1.30 41.14
N THR A 2 -11.43 -2.12 40.57
CA THR A 2 -10.22 -1.62 39.92
C THR A 2 -10.65 -0.84 38.68
N GLU A 3 -10.38 0.45 38.64
CA GLU A 3 -10.54 1.25 37.43
C GLU A 3 -9.64 0.60 36.36
N GLU A 4 -10.26 -0.02 35.34
CA GLU A 4 -9.51 -0.50 34.18
C GLU A 4 -8.90 0.72 33.49
N MET A 5 -7.56 0.77 33.47
CA MET A 5 -6.80 1.82 32.80
C MET A 5 -7.17 1.85 31.32
N SER A 6 -7.49 3.03 30.78
CA SER A 6 -7.78 3.17 29.35
C SER A 6 -6.53 2.89 28.51
N ILE A 7 -6.71 2.45 27.26
CA ILE A 7 -5.60 2.19 26.35
C ILE A 7 -4.76 3.45 26.09
N GLU A 8 -5.43 4.61 26.02
CA GLU A 8 -4.77 5.91 25.85
C GLU A 8 -3.87 6.23 27.04
N SER A 9 -4.33 5.99 28.26
CA SER A 9 -3.54 6.17 29.48
C SER A 9 -2.38 5.18 29.56
N TYR A 10 -2.60 3.92 29.17
CA TYR A 10 -1.57 2.89 29.11
C TYR A 10 -0.45 3.26 28.14
N LEU A 11 -0.81 3.66 26.91
CA LEU A 11 0.15 4.07 25.89
C LEU A 11 0.90 5.36 26.28
N ALA A 12 0.19 6.33 26.88
CA ALA A 12 0.81 7.58 27.34
C ALA A 12 1.87 7.38 28.44
N GLN A 13 1.77 6.29 29.20
CA GLN A 13 2.75 5.89 30.22
C GLN A 13 3.91 5.03 29.65
N GLY A 14 3.97 4.86 28.33
CA GLY A 14 4.98 4.02 27.66
C GLY A 14 4.63 2.53 27.62
N GLY A 15 3.36 2.18 27.84
CA GLY A 15 2.87 0.81 27.67
C GLY A 15 3.06 0.30 26.24
N VAL A 16 3.27 -1.00 26.10
CA VAL A 16 3.59 -1.66 24.83
C VAL A 16 2.58 -2.76 24.55
N LEU A 17 1.90 -2.67 23.41
CA LEU A 17 0.95 -3.71 22.97
C LEU A 17 1.69 -4.71 22.07
N SER A 18 1.84 -5.94 22.55
CA SER A 18 2.59 -6.99 21.83
C SER A 18 1.92 -8.37 21.83
N ASN A 19 0.80 -8.53 22.54
CA ASN A 19 0.08 -9.78 22.60
C ASN A 19 -1.40 -9.57 22.17
N PRO A 20 -1.96 -10.43 21.30
CA PRO A 20 -3.37 -10.39 20.91
C PRO A 20 -4.37 -10.40 22.06
N SER A 21 -4.04 -11.00 23.21
CA SER A 21 -4.91 -11.01 24.40
C SER A 21 -4.98 -9.67 25.13
N ASN A 22 -4.02 -8.79 24.87
CA ASN A 22 -3.84 -7.55 25.64
C ASN A 22 -4.38 -6.32 24.89
N VAL A 23 -5.15 -6.52 23.81
CA VAL A 23 -5.74 -5.42 23.04
C VAL A 23 -7.26 -5.31 23.25
N PRO A 24 -7.80 -4.10 23.49
CA PRO A 24 -9.24 -3.89 23.59
C PRO A 24 -9.99 -4.21 22.28
N PRO A 25 -11.28 -4.59 22.34
CA PRO A 25 -12.05 -5.00 21.16
C PRO A 25 -12.07 -3.99 20.01
N ARG A 26 -12.25 -2.69 20.32
CA ARG A 26 -12.25 -1.62 19.31
C ARG A 26 -10.87 -1.46 18.64
N TYR A 27 -9.80 -1.54 19.42
CA TYR A 27 -8.44 -1.52 18.91
C TYR A 27 -8.18 -2.72 18.00
N ARG A 28 -8.53 -3.92 18.46
CA ARG A 28 -8.41 -5.17 17.69
C ARG A 28 -9.11 -5.08 16.34
N ALA A 29 -10.31 -4.50 16.29
CA ALA A 29 -11.06 -4.34 15.04
C ALA A 29 -10.34 -3.42 14.04
N GLU A 30 -9.83 -2.27 14.48
CA GLU A 30 -9.10 -1.34 13.59
C GLU A 30 -7.74 -1.91 13.17
N LEU A 31 -7.03 -2.60 14.08
CA LEU A 31 -5.76 -3.27 13.76
C LEU A 31 -5.95 -4.39 12.73
N LEU A 32 -6.94 -5.27 12.91
CA LEU A 32 -7.24 -6.33 11.94
C LEU A 32 -7.65 -5.76 10.59
N LYS A 33 -8.40 -4.66 10.57
CA LYS A 33 -8.78 -3.97 9.34
C LYS A 33 -7.56 -3.43 8.59
N MET A 34 -6.61 -2.86 9.32
CA MET A 34 -5.35 -2.37 8.74
C MET A 34 -4.54 -3.52 8.15
N MET A 35 -4.35 -4.61 8.89
CA MET A 35 -3.62 -5.80 8.41
C MET A 35 -4.30 -6.43 7.19
N ALA A 36 -5.63 -6.60 7.21
CA ALA A 36 -6.39 -7.12 6.07
C ALA A 36 -6.26 -6.21 4.84
N THR A 37 -6.28 -4.88 5.04
CA THR A 37 -6.07 -3.92 3.94
C THR A 37 -4.71 -4.10 3.29
N PHE A 38 -3.67 -4.27 4.12
CA PHE A 38 -2.31 -4.45 3.67
C PHE A 38 -2.16 -5.79 2.92
N VAL A 39 -2.54 -6.90 3.54
CA VAL A 39 -2.43 -8.25 2.96
C VAL A 39 -3.17 -8.36 1.62
N ASP A 40 -4.42 -7.90 1.55
CA ASP A 40 -5.21 -7.98 0.30
C ASP A 40 -4.58 -7.14 -0.81
N SER A 41 -3.99 -6.00 -0.46
CA SER A 41 -3.32 -5.11 -1.41
C SER A 41 -2.02 -5.70 -1.92
N GLU A 42 -1.22 -6.32 -1.04
CA GLU A 42 0.00 -7.01 -1.43
C GLU A 42 -0.27 -8.23 -2.33
N LEU A 43 -1.26 -9.05 -1.99
CA LEU A 43 -1.66 -10.21 -2.81
C LEU A 43 -2.24 -9.77 -4.16
N ALA A 44 -3.07 -8.74 -4.19
CA ALA A 44 -3.59 -8.19 -5.44
C ALA A 44 -2.47 -7.56 -6.30
N GLY A 45 -1.52 -6.84 -5.69
CA GLY A 45 -0.35 -6.29 -6.35
C GLY A 45 0.53 -7.39 -6.94
N ALA A 46 0.86 -8.42 -6.16
CA ALA A 46 1.62 -9.59 -6.61
C ALA A 46 0.94 -10.27 -7.80
N ALA A 47 -0.37 -10.50 -7.73
CA ALA A 47 -1.14 -11.08 -8.83
C ALA A 47 -1.08 -10.22 -10.10
N GLY A 48 -1.15 -8.88 -9.97
CA GLY A 48 -1.04 -7.98 -11.12
C GLY A 48 0.35 -8.02 -11.78
N PHE A 49 1.42 -7.99 -10.99
CA PHE A 49 2.78 -8.04 -11.54
C PHE A 49 3.15 -9.40 -12.13
N ALA A 50 2.52 -10.49 -11.67
CA ALA A 50 2.75 -11.83 -12.22
C ALA A 50 2.43 -11.90 -13.71
N ASP A 51 1.33 -11.27 -14.14
CA ASP A 51 0.92 -11.20 -15.55
C ASP A 51 1.89 -10.34 -16.38
N ILE A 52 2.48 -9.32 -15.77
CA ILE A 52 3.41 -8.36 -16.41
C ILE A 52 4.83 -8.93 -16.60
N ILE A 53 5.21 -10.01 -15.92
CA ILE A 53 6.59 -10.57 -15.99
C ILE A 53 7.03 -10.79 -17.44
N ASN A 54 6.16 -11.33 -18.29
CA ASN A 54 6.54 -11.65 -19.68
C ASN A 54 6.51 -10.44 -20.61
N GLU A 55 5.90 -9.33 -20.21
CA GLU A 55 5.84 -8.08 -20.96
C GLU A 55 7.11 -7.23 -20.79
N GLY A 56 7.93 -7.51 -19.77
CA GLY A 56 9.17 -6.79 -19.51
C GLY A 56 10.16 -6.79 -20.68
N PRO A 57 10.69 -5.62 -21.10
CA PRO A 57 11.66 -5.50 -22.18
C PRO A 57 13.04 -6.00 -21.71
N GLY A 58 13.31 -7.28 -21.97
CA GLY A 58 14.59 -7.92 -21.66
C GLY A 58 14.71 -8.42 -20.22
N ILE A 59 15.83 -9.10 -19.94
CA ILE A 59 15.98 -9.92 -18.72
C ILE A 59 15.88 -9.10 -17.43
N LYS A 60 16.44 -7.88 -17.40
CA LYS A 60 16.41 -7.03 -16.19
C LYS A 60 14.99 -6.64 -15.77
N ALA A 61 14.16 -6.24 -16.73
CA ALA A 61 12.75 -5.90 -16.49
C ALA A 61 11.97 -7.11 -15.95
N ARG A 62 12.19 -8.29 -16.53
CA ARG A 62 11.55 -9.54 -16.07
C ARG A 62 11.97 -9.92 -14.65
N ILE A 63 13.27 -9.75 -14.33
CA ILE A 63 13.77 -9.97 -12.97
C ILE A 63 13.13 -8.99 -11.99
N ALA A 64 12.99 -7.71 -12.35
CA ALA A 64 12.37 -6.71 -11.49
C ALA A 64 10.90 -7.05 -11.20
N ALA A 65 10.10 -7.41 -12.22
CA ALA A 65 8.71 -7.81 -12.02
C ALA A 65 8.60 -9.10 -11.18
N ALA A 66 9.41 -10.13 -11.47
CA ALA A 66 9.41 -11.37 -10.69
C ALA A 66 9.81 -11.13 -9.22
N ARG A 67 10.75 -10.21 -8.98
CA ARG A 67 11.14 -9.77 -7.64
C ARG A 67 9.96 -9.14 -6.91
N ILE A 68 9.25 -8.21 -7.54
CA ILE A 68 8.07 -7.56 -6.95
C ILE A 68 7.05 -8.63 -6.53
N VAL A 69 6.73 -9.59 -7.41
CA VAL A 69 5.78 -10.67 -7.08
C VAL A 69 6.21 -11.46 -5.84
N LEU A 70 7.48 -11.88 -5.78
CA LEU A 70 8.02 -12.62 -4.64
C LEU A 70 7.94 -11.80 -3.35
N GLU A 71 8.45 -10.58 -3.39
CA GLU A 71 8.61 -9.73 -2.22
C GLU A 71 7.27 -9.23 -1.67
N LYS A 72 6.29 -8.96 -2.54
CA LYS A 72 4.91 -8.66 -2.13
C LYS A 72 4.22 -9.85 -1.48
N SER A 73 4.40 -11.05 -2.02
CA SER A 73 3.88 -12.28 -1.43
C SER A 73 4.48 -12.54 -0.04
N ASP A 74 5.79 -12.33 0.12
CA ASP A 74 6.49 -12.45 1.41
C ASP A 74 6.03 -11.38 2.43
N SER A 75 5.83 -10.13 1.98
CA SER A 75 5.26 -9.07 2.81
C SER A 75 3.84 -9.39 3.29
N ALA A 76 2.99 -9.91 2.41
CA ALA A 76 1.66 -10.39 2.75
C ALA A 76 1.73 -11.51 3.80
N GLU A 77 2.59 -12.50 3.61
CA GLU A 77 2.76 -13.62 4.55
C GLU A 77 3.19 -13.15 5.94
N LYS A 78 4.14 -12.21 6.03
CA LYS A 78 4.60 -11.63 7.31
C LYS A 78 3.44 -11.05 8.12
N VAL A 79 2.60 -10.23 7.48
CA VAL A 79 1.46 -9.59 8.17
C VAL A 79 0.34 -10.60 8.43
N LEU A 80 0.12 -11.55 7.51
CA LEU A 80 -0.88 -12.59 7.68
C LEU A 80 -0.56 -13.53 8.86
N ARG A 81 0.73 -13.83 9.11
CA ARG A 81 1.16 -14.56 10.32
C ARG A 81 0.76 -13.84 11.61
N ILE A 82 0.91 -12.50 11.65
CA ILE A 82 0.45 -11.69 12.79
C ILE A 82 -1.07 -11.78 12.93
N MET A 83 -1.83 -11.71 11.84
CA MET A 83 -3.29 -11.94 11.87
C MET A 83 -3.65 -13.33 12.43
N GLY A 84 -2.84 -14.35 12.14
CA GLY A 84 -2.97 -15.70 12.70
C GLY A 84 -2.92 -15.74 14.22
N GLU A 85 -2.08 -14.89 14.85
CA GLU A 85 -2.03 -14.76 16.31
C GLU A 85 -3.34 -14.20 16.90
N PHE A 86 -4.09 -13.43 16.12
CA PHE A 86 -5.44 -12.98 16.48
C PHE A 86 -6.53 -14.02 16.20
N GLY A 87 -6.16 -15.22 15.72
CA GLY A 87 -7.08 -16.32 15.41
C GLY A 87 -7.60 -16.32 13.97
N ALA A 88 -6.97 -15.59 13.04
CA ALA A 88 -7.30 -15.70 11.63
C ALA A 88 -6.84 -17.06 11.07
N ASP A 89 -7.67 -17.68 10.23
CA ASP A 89 -7.29 -18.86 9.46
C ASP A 89 -6.50 -18.41 8.22
N ILE A 90 -5.17 -18.46 8.34
CA ILE A 90 -4.25 -17.89 7.34
C ILE A 90 -4.27 -18.64 6.01
N GLU A 91 -4.42 -19.98 6.05
CA GLU A 91 -4.46 -20.80 4.83
C GLU A 91 -5.73 -20.49 4.05
N ARG A 92 -6.86 -20.48 4.74
CA ARG A 92 -8.14 -20.11 4.12
C ARG A 92 -8.13 -18.68 3.60
N TYR A 93 -7.49 -17.74 4.30
CA TYR A 93 -7.45 -16.35 3.90
C TYR A 93 -6.76 -16.17 2.53
N ALA A 94 -5.60 -16.82 2.35
CA ALA A 94 -4.82 -16.71 1.12
C ALA A 94 -5.57 -17.24 -0.11
N ASP A 95 -6.34 -18.32 0.05
CA ASP A 95 -7.03 -19.01 -1.05
C ASP A 95 -8.45 -18.49 -1.34
N HIS A 96 -9.00 -17.61 -0.50
CA HIS A 96 -10.42 -17.26 -0.60
C HIS A 96 -10.76 -16.26 -1.71
N HIS A 97 -9.81 -15.42 -2.12
CA HIS A 97 -10.10 -14.24 -2.95
C HIS A 97 -9.49 -14.34 -4.35
N PRO A 98 -10.21 -13.93 -5.41
CA PRO A 98 -9.63 -13.85 -6.75
C PRO A 98 -8.74 -12.61 -6.88
N TRP A 99 -7.49 -12.71 -6.40
CA TRP A 99 -6.51 -11.62 -6.42
C TRP A 99 -6.20 -11.09 -7.82
N THR A 100 -6.47 -11.87 -8.88
CA THR A 100 -6.34 -11.49 -10.29
C THR A 100 -7.52 -10.67 -10.82
N ALA A 101 -8.67 -10.63 -10.13
CA ALA A 101 -9.84 -9.91 -10.62
C ALA A 101 -9.56 -8.41 -10.76
N ARG A 102 -9.94 -7.83 -11.89
CA ARG A 102 -9.84 -6.40 -12.22
C ARG A 102 -11.18 -5.91 -12.78
N LEU A 103 -11.39 -4.61 -12.71
CA LEU A 103 -12.49 -3.90 -13.34
C LEU A 103 -12.09 -3.47 -14.76
N GLU A 104 -13.07 -2.95 -15.49
CA GLU A 104 -12.80 -2.19 -16.72
C GLU A 104 -11.90 -0.99 -16.42
N ARG A 105 -11.04 -0.63 -17.38
CA ARG A 105 -10.02 0.41 -17.21
C ARG A 105 -10.60 1.78 -16.86
N ASP A 106 -11.79 2.09 -17.38
CA ASP A 106 -12.51 3.35 -17.20
C ASP A 106 -13.50 3.34 -16.02
N ALA A 107 -13.55 2.27 -15.23
CA ALA A 107 -14.40 2.21 -14.05
C ALA A 107 -14.13 3.40 -13.09
N ASP A 108 -15.19 3.96 -12.51
CA ASP A 108 -15.06 4.98 -11.47
C ASP A 108 -15.58 4.42 -10.14
N ILE A 109 -14.66 3.85 -9.37
CA ILE A 109 -14.96 3.33 -8.03
C ILE A 109 -14.46 4.28 -6.91
N GLY A 110 -13.73 5.34 -7.26
CA GLY A 110 -13.09 6.24 -6.30
C GLY A 110 -12.32 5.47 -5.21
N GLN A 111 -12.83 5.53 -3.98
CA GLN A 111 -12.27 4.85 -2.79
C GLN A 111 -13.11 3.64 -2.32
N SER A 112 -14.10 3.23 -3.11
CA SER A 112 -15.06 2.19 -2.74
C SER A 112 -14.40 0.83 -2.55
N ARG A 113 -14.79 0.13 -1.49
CA ARG A 113 -14.32 -1.22 -1.15
C ARG A 113 -15.51 -2.08 -0.75
N THR A 114 -15.44 -3.38 -1.05
CA THR A 114 -16.49 -4.32 -0.61
C THR A 114 -16.14 -4.85 0.79
N LYS A 115 -17.12 -5.45 1.49
CA LYS A 115 -16.86 -6.01 2.83
C LYS A 115 -15.92 -7.22 2.82
N HIS A 116 -15.80 -7.90 1.68
CA HIS A 116 -15.02 -9.13 1.52
C HIS A 116 -13.72 -8.90 0.77
N ASP A 117 -13.49 -7.68 0.29
CA ASP A 117 -12.30 -7.29 -0.47
C ASP A 117 -11.75 -6.00 0.12
N MET A 118 -10.66 -6.16 0.86
CA MET A 118 -10.00 -5.07 1.55
C MET A 118 -8.81 -4.53 0.75
N ARG A 119 -8.61 -4.90 -0.52
CA ARG A 119 -7.54 -4.27 -1.31
C ARG A 119 -7.79 -2.77 -1.53
N LEU A 120 -6.73 -1.99 -1.67
CA LEU A 120 -6.85 -0.59 -2.08
C LEU A 120 -7.48 -0.49 -3.47
N ALA A 121 -8.30 0.54 -3.70
CA ALA A 121 -9.04 0.71 -4.95
C ALA A 121 -8.15 0.67 -6.20
N VAL A 122 -6.91 1.20 -6.10
CA VAL A 122 -5.90 1.18 -7.16
C VAL A 122 -5.64 -0.23 -7.74
N PHE A 123 -5.70 -1.28 -6.92
CA PHE A 123 -5.45 -2.66 -7.35
C PHE A 123 -6.66 -3.35 -8.01
N ASN A 124 -7.77 -2.63 -8.17
CA ASN A 124 -8.89 -3.09 -8.98
C ASN A 124 -8.76 -2.66 -10.44
N TYR A 125 -7.86 -1.74 -10.78
CA TYR A 125 -7.65 -1.32 -12.17
C TYR A 125 -6.66 -2.24 -12.89
N PRO A 126 -6.88 -2.54 -14.18
CA PRO A 126 -6.02 -3.43 -14.94
C PRO A 126 -4.68 -2.77 -15.24
N LEU A 127 -3.62 -3.59 -15.33
CA LEU A 127 -2.33 -3.19 -15.87
C LEU A 127 -2.32 -3.57 -17.35
N GLU A 128 -2.13 -2.60 -18.25
CA GLU A 128 -2.12 -2.80 -19.70
C GLU A 128 -0.74 -2.46 -20.27
N GLY A 129 0.14 -3.45 -20.37
CA GLY A 129 1.48 -3.22 -20.89
C GLY A 129 2.51 -2.93 -19.80
N TRP A 130 3.77 -3.13 -20.18
CA TRP A 130 4.93 -2.82 -19.32
C TRP A 130 4.98 -1.36 -18.86
N ALA A 131 4.72 -0.40 -19.76
CA ALA A 131 4.80 1.03 -19.43
C ALA A 131 3.76 1.44 -18.38
N ASP A 132 2.56 0.88 -18.48
CA ASP A 132 1.46 1.10 -17.54
C ASP A 132 1.81 0.56 -16.16
N ALA A 133 2.34 -0.67 -16.10
CA ALA A 133 2.80 -1.28 -14.86
C ALA A 133 3.94 -0.49 -14.20
N VAL A 134 4.91 0.02 -14.96
CA VAL A 134 5.99 0.86 -14.43
C VAL A 134 5.45 2.18 -13.87
N MET A 135 4.55 2.86 -14.58
CA MET A 135 3.95 4.11 -14.11
C MET A 135 3.15 3.89 -12.83
N MET A 136 2.32 2.84 -12.79
CA MET A 136 1.57 2.45 -11.58
C MET A 136 2.53 2.16 -10.42
N ASN A 137 3.57 1.34 -10.65
CA ASN A 137 4.52 0.96 -9.60
C ASN A 137 5.26 2.17 -9.03
N LEU A 138 5.65 3.12 -9.87
CA LEU A 138 6.34 4.33 -9.43
C LEU A 138 5.45 5.16 -8.51
N LEU A 139 4.24 5.48 -8.97
CA LEU A 139 3.33 6.34 -8.23
C LEU A 139 2.84 5.66 -6.95
N MET A 140 2.41 4.40 -7.04
CA MET A 140 1.93 3.65 -5.89
C MET A 140 3.05 3.27 -4.93
N GLY A 141 4.23 2.87 -5.42
CA GLY A 141 5.39 2.54 -4.58
C GLY A 141 5.83 3.72 -3.72
N ARG A 142 5.79 4.94 -4.27
CA ARG A 142 6.02 6.18 -3.49
C ARG A 142 4.94 6.42 -2.44
N ALA A 143 3.66 6.16 -2.77
CA ALA A 143 2.57 6.28 -1.82
C ALA A 143 2.68 5.26 -0.67
N VAL A 144 2.94 3.98 -0.99
CA VAL A 144 3.14 2.90 -0.02
C VAL A 144 4.32 3.18 0.88
N THR A 145 5.44 3.69 0.35
CA THR A 145 6.62 4.02 1.15
C THR A 145 6.27 5.04 2.24
N LEU A 146 5.58 6.14 1.89
CA LEU A 146 5.14 7.16 2.86
C LEU A 146 4.13 6.60 3.88
N GLN A 147 3.19 5.76 3.41
CA GLN A 147 2.21 5.13 4.29
C GLN A 147 2.88 4.15 5.26
N LEU A 148 3.82 3.32 4.80
CA LEU A 148 4.55 2.38 5.63
C LEU A 148 5.49 3.07 6.62
N GLU A 149 6.11 4.19 6.25
CA GLU A 149 6.88 5.00 7.19
C GLU A 149 5.99 5.45 8.36
N GLU A 150 4.80 5.97 8.09
CA GLU A 150 3.83 6.33 9.13
C GLU A 150 3.37 5.13 9.96
N LEU A 151 3.02 4.03 9.29
CA LEU A 151 2.51 2.81 9.92
C LEU A 151 3.60 2.04 10.69
N SER A 152 4.88 2.26 10.41
CA SER A 152 6.01 1.70 11.18
C SER A 152 6.05 2.17 12.65
N HIS A 153 5.18 3.13 12.98
CA HIS A 153 5.00 3.70 14.32
C HIS A 153 3.67 3.31 14.98
N VAL A 154 2.91 2.37 14.43
CA VAL A 154 1.69 1.89 15.11
C VAL A 154 2.01 1.33 16.51
N SER A 155 1.06 1.49 17.42
CA SER A 155 1.23 1.11 18.83
C SER A 155 1.28 -0.40 19.08
N TYR A 156 0.92 -1.23 18.09
CA TYR A 156 1.08 -2.69 18.15
C TYR A 156 2.46 -3.09 17.65
N GLN A 157 3.35 -3.44 18.59
CA GLN A 157 4.78 -3.64 18.32
C GLN A 157 5.06 -4.68 17.23
N PRO A 158 4.44 -5.89 17.20
CA PRO A 158 4.72 -6.88 16.16
C PRO A 158 4.43 -6.36 14.75
N LEU A 159 3.33 -5.59 14.58
CA LEU A 159 2.98 -5.02 13.28
C LEU A 159 3.92 -3.87 12.90
N ALA A 160 4.27 -3.02 13.85
CA ALA A 160 5.24 -1.95 13.62
C ALA A 160 6.60 -2.50 13.18
N GLU A 161 7.07 -3.58 13.80
CA GLU A 161 8.32 -4.27 13.42
C GLU A 161 8.24 -4.90 12.03
N ALA A 162 7.11 -5.55 11.69
CA ALA A 162 6.90 -6.06 10.34
C ALA A 162 6.94 -4.94 9.30
N PHE A 163 6.27 -3.82 9.53
CA PHE A 163 6.30 -2.68 8.61
C PHE A 163 7.70 -2.05 8.50
N ARG A 164 8.50 -1.98 9.58
CA ARG A 164 9.90 -1.55 9.48
C ARG A 164 10.75 -2.47 8.60
N ALA A 165 10.48 -3.77 8.63
CA ALA A 165 11.18 -4.74 7.79
C ALA A 165 10.73 -4.67 6.32
N ILE A 166 9.45 -4.36 6.07
CA ILE A 166 8.86 -4.27 4.72
C ILE A 166 9.21 -2.94 4.03
N LEU A 167 9.24 -1.84 4.78
CA LEU A 167 9.49 -0.49 4.24
C LEU A 167 10.68 -0.40 3.25
N PRO A 168 11.91 -0.87 3.57
CA PRO A 168 13.02 -0.77 2.63
C PRO A 168 12.82 -1.63 1.36
N VAL A 169 12.00 -2.68 1.42
CA VAL A 169 11.68 -3.53 0.27
C VAL A 169 10.75 -2.79 -0.70
N GLU A 170 9.68 -2.18 -0.19
CA GLU A 170 8.76 -1.37 -1.00
C GLU A 170 9.43 -0.10 -1.56
N ALA A 171 10.33 0.52 -0.78
CA ALA A 171 11.13 1.64 -1.27
C ALA A 171 11.99 1.23 -2.48
N HIS A 172 12.60 0.04 -2.44
CA HIS A 172 13.38 -0.48 -3.55
C HIS A 172 12.53 -0.75 -4.79
N HIS A 173 11.27 -1.19 -4.65
CA HIS A 173 10.34 -1.33 -5.79
C HIS A 173 10.08 0.01 -6.47
N ALA A 174 9.93 1.09 -5.69
CA ALA A 174 9.75 2.44 -6.23
C ALA A 174 11.00 2.95 -6.97
N GLU A 175 12.20 2.64 -6.46
CA GLU A 175 13.48 2.96 -7.12
C GLU A 175 13.60 2.24 -8.48
N LEU A 176 13.30 0.93 -8.52
CA LEU A 176 13.29 0.15 -9.77
C LEU A 176 12.27 0.69 -10.78
N ALA A 177 11.13 1.20 -10.30
CA ALA A 177 10.13 1.82 -11.15
C ALA A 177 10.61 3.16 -11.72
N GLU A 178 11.33 3.97 -10.95
CA GLU A 178 11.92 5.22 -11.43
C GLU A 178 12.98 4.94 -12.51
N GLU A 179 13.85 3.96 -12.30
CA GLU A 179 14.79 3.50 -13.33
C GLU A 179 14.06 3.03 -14.60
N GLY A 180 12.99 2.24 -14.43
CA GLY A 180 12.14 1.78 -15.52
C GLY A 180 11.50 2.94 -16.29
N LEU A 181 11.01 3.97 -15.58
CA LEU A 181 10.42 5.15 -16.21
C LEU A 181 11.46 5.91 -17.03
N MET A 182 12.67 6.09 -16.52
CA MET A 182 13.74 6.77 -17.26
C MET A 182 14.09 6.04 -18.56
N GLN A 183 14.13 4.70 -18.55
CA GLN A 183 14.34 3.90 -19.75
C GLN A 183 13.18 4.04 -20.75
N LEU A 184 11.94 4.08 -20.27
CA LEU A 184 10.76 4.30 -21.11
C LEU A 184 10.78 5.68 -21.76
N VAL A 185 11.16 6.72 -21.02
CA VAL A 185 11.30 8.08 -21.54
C VAL A 185 12.40 8.16 -22.59
N GLU A 186 13.54 7.50 -22.37
CA GLU A 186 14.62 7.44 -23.37
C GLU A 186 14.16 6.72 -24.66
N GLY A 187 13.39 5.65 -24.55
CA GLY A 187 12.95 4.84 -25.69
C GLY A 187 11.74 5.39 -26.45
N GLN A 188 10.77 6.00 -25.75
CA GLN A 188 9.46 6.38 -26.31
C GLN A 188 9.20 7.89 -26.26
N GLY A 189 9.92 8.63 -25.42
CA GLY A 189 9.71 10.04 -25.15
C GLY A 189 8.63 10.31 -24.10
N ALA A 190 8.85 11.33 -23.27
CA ALA A 190 7.92 11.71 -22.20
C ALA A 190 6.46 11.96 -22.66
N PRO A 191 6.19 12.65 -23.80
CA PRO A 191 4.81 12.89 -24.22
C PRO A 191 3.98 11.62 -24.44
N ALA A 192 4.62 10.50 -24.82
CA ALA A 192 3.95 9.23 -25.03
C ALA A 192 3.50 8.54 -23.72
N LEU A 193 4.07 8.95 -22.57
CA LEU A 193 3.79 8.36 -21.26
C LEU A 193 2.88 9.24 -20.39
N GLN A 194 2.56 10.46 -20.84
CA GLN A 194 1.77 11.41 -20.06
C GLN A 194 0.36 10.89 -19.76
N GLU A 195 -0.28 10.21 -20.72
CA GLU A 195 -1.60 9.62 -20.51
C GLU A 195 -1.60 8.57 -19.39
N LEU A 196 -0.49 7.86 -19.17
CA LEU A 196 -0.35 6.90 -18.07
C LEU A 196 -0.24 7.62 -16.72
N ALA A 197 0.51 8.72 -16.67
CA ALA A 197 0.60 9.55 -15.47
C ALA A 197 -0.78 10.15 -15.13
N ASP A 198 -1.49 10.67 -16.13
CA ASP A 198 -2.84 11.22 -15.98
C ASP A 198 -3.85 10.17 -15.51
N TYR A 199 -3.68 8.93 -15.97
CA TYR A 199 -4.52 7.79 -15.58
C TYR A 199 -4.29 7.35 -14.13
N TRP A 200 -3.03 7.14 -13.73
CA TRP A 200 -2.70 6.56 -12.43
C TRP A 200 -2.69 7.59 -11.29
N TRP A 201 -2.36 8.84 -11.56
CA TRP A 201 -2.26 9.89 -10.53
C TRP A 201 -3.51 9.98 -9.63
N PRO A 202 -4.74 10.19 -10.14
CA PRO A 202 -5.93 10.28 -9.29
C PRO A 202 -6.25 8.95 -8.59
N ARG A 203 -5.94 7.80 -9.21
CA ARG A 203 -6.20 6.47 -8.66
C ARG A 203 -5.27 6.14 -7.48
N VAL A 204 -4.01 6.56 -7.56
CA VAL A 204 -3.05 6.44 -6.46
C VAL A 204 -3.37 7.47 -5.37
N ALA A 205 -3.73 8.70 -5.73
CA ALA A 205 -4.14 9.72 -4.77
C ALA A 205 -5.34 9.26 -3.90
N ALA A 206 -6.28 8.51 -4.48
CA ALA A 206 -7.40 7.92 -3.77
C ALA A 206 -6.99 6.91 -2.67
N SER A 207 -5.79 6.31 -2.75
CA SER A 207 -5.30 5.35 -1.75
C SER A 207 -5.05 5.95 -0.37
N PHE A 208 -4.83 7.28 -0.29
CA PHE A 208 -4.70 7.99 0.99
C PHE A 208 -6.02 8.11 1.75
N GLY A 209 -7.15 7.81 1.11
CA GLY A 209 -8.47 7.88 1.73
C GLY A 209 -9.06 9.30 1.73
N GLN A 210 -10.11 9.51 2.52
CA GLN A 210 -10.70 10.84 2.69
C GLN A 210 -9.76 11.74 3.50
N GLU A 211 -9.48 12.95 2.98
CA GLU A 211 -8.59 13.91 3.61
C GLU A 211 -9.06 14.32 5.01
N ALA A 212 -10.35 14.65 5.14
CA ALA A 212 -11.01 14.95 6.41
C ALA A 212 -11.62 13.69 7.05
N SER A 213 -10.77 12.71 7.37
CA SER A 213 -11.23 11.46 8.00
C SER A 213 -11.76 11.69 9.43
N GLU A 214 -13.06 11.45 9.64
CA GLU A 214 -13.71 11.50 10.97
C GLU A 214 -13.10 10.50 11.97
N LYS A 215 -12.36 9.49 11.48
CA LYS A 215 -11.72 8.46 12.31
C LYS A 215 -10.34 8.85 12.81
N PHE A 216 -9.72 9.88 12.23
CA PHE A 216 -8.31 10.19 12.46
C PHE A 216 -8.00 10.42 13.95
N GLU A 217 -8.75 11.29 14.63
CA GLU A 217 -8.51 11.58 16.05
C GLU A 217 -8.66 10.34 16.95
N GLY A 218 -9.64 9.47 16.63
CA GLY A 218 -9.82 8.21 17.36
C GLY A 218 -8.67 7.23 17.16
N LEU A 219 -8.18 7.08 15.92
CA LEU A 219 -7.03 6.22 15.60
C LEU A 219 -5.72 6.77 16.16
N LYS A 220 -5.57 8.10 16.19
CA LYS A 220 -4.44 8.81 16.78
C LYS A 220 -4.38 8.60 18.29
N ALA A 221 -5.52 8.74 18.98
CA ALA A 221 -5.59 8.55 20.43
C ALA A 221 -5.12 7.16 20.88
N ILE A 222 -5.36 6.13 20.07
CA ILE A 222 -4.92 4.74 20.33
C ILE A 222 -3.59 4.39 19.65
N GLY A 223 -2.89 5.36 19.05
CA GLY A 223 -1.57 5.17 18.45
C GLY A 223 -1.54 4.32 17.17
N LEU A 224 -2.66 4.17 16.46
CA LEU A 224 -2.71 3.48 15.17
C LEU A 224 -2.48 4.41 13.97
N ARG A 225 -2.55 5.72 14.18
CA ARG A 225 -2.25 6.75 13.18
C ARG A 225 -1.53 7.92 13.85
N ARG A 226 -0.75 8.68 13.08
CA ARG A 226 -0.01 9.86 13.56
C ARG A 226 -0.20 11.07 12.66
N THR A 227 -0.25 10.83 11.35
CA THR A 227 -0.28 11.90 10.34
C THR A 227 -1.63 11.88 9.60
N PRO A 228 -2.32 13.03 9.44
CA PRO A 228 -3.56 13.11 8.68
C PRO A 228 -3.38 12.65 7.23
N ASN A 229 -4.46 12.13 6.64
CA ASN A 229 -4.46 11.69 5.24
C ASN A 229 -4.10 12.82 4.27
N ALA A 230 -4.59 14.05 4.53
CA ALA A 230 -4.30 15.22 3.72
C ALA A 230 -2.80 15.57 3.67
N GLU A 231 -2.11 15.43 4.80
CA GLU A 231 -0.68 15.74 4.91
C GLU A 231 0.16 14.68 4.19
N LEU A 232 -0.16 13.38 4.36
CA LEU A 232 0.50 12.30 3.62
C LEU A 232 0.29 12.42 2.11
N LYS A 233 -0.93 12.77 1.68
CA LYS A 233 -1.25 12.98 0.27
C LYS A 233 -0.47 14.18 -0.31
N ALA A 234 -0.45 15.31 0.38
CA ALA A 234 0.29 16.49 -0.08
C ALA A 234 1.80 16.22 -0.20
N GLN A 235 2.38 15.48 0.74
CA GLN A 235 3.77 15.05 0.67
C GLN A 235 4.02 14.16 -0.56
N TRP A 236 3.13 13.19 -0.80
CA TRP A 236 3.21 12.34 -2.00
C TRP A 236 3.08 13.14 -3.29
N GLU A 237 2.14 14.08 -3.39
CA GLU A 237 1.97 14.94 -4.58
C GLU A 237 3.24 15.74 -4.88
N GLN A 238 3.90 16.25 -3.84
CA GLN A 238 5.18 16.95 -3.96
C GLN A 238 6.29 16.02 -4.46
N ASP A 239 6.49 14.89 -3.80
CA ASP A 239 7.63 14.00 -4.07
C ASP A 239 7.48 13.24 -5.39
N ALA A 240 6.30 12.67 -5.64
CA ALA A 240 6.00 12.01 -6.90
C ALA A 240 5.98 13.00 -8.06
N GLY A 241 5.46 14.21 -7.85
CA GLY A 241 5.47 15.27 -8.86
C GLY A 241 6.87 15.73 -9.22
N ALA A 242 7.78 15.84 -8.25
CA ALA A 242 9.18 16.15 -8.51
C ALA A 242 9.87 15.08 -9.38
N VAL A 243 9.52 13.81 -9.19
CA VAL A 243 10.09 12.69 -9.96
C VAL A 243 9.54 12.68 -11.39
N LEU A 244 8.23 12.84 -11.56
CA LEU A 244 7.63 13.02 -12.89
C LEU A 244 8.28 14.19 -13.63
N GLY A 245 8.51 15.32 -12.94
CA GLY A 245 9.16 16.50 -13.50
C GLY A 245 10.58 16.24 -14.02
N LYS A 246 11.39 15.44 -13.31
CA LYS A 246 12.72 15.03 -13.78
C LYS A 246 12.66 14.20 -15.07
N SER A 247 11.59 13.44 -15.25
CA SER A 247 11.32 12.62 -16.43
C SER A 247 10.62 13.38 -17.57
N GLY A 248 10.38 14.69 -17.42
CA GLY A 248 9.68 15.51 -18.41
C GLY A 248 8.16 15.31 -18.46
N LEU A 249 7.61 14.66 -17.43
CA LEU A 249 6.17 14.43 -17.23
C LEU A 249 5.59 15.44 -16.22
N LYS A 250 4.27 15.48 -16.14
CA LYS A 250 3.55 16.32 -15.18
C LYS A 250 2.57 15.48 -14.34
N PRO A 251 2.34 15.86 -13.07
CA PRO A 251 1.15 15.45 -12.34
C PRO A 251 -0.13 15.75 -13.11
N ALA A 252 -1.15 14.90 -12.92
CA ALA A 252 -2.50 15.22 -13.38
C ALA A 252 -3.02 16.46 -12.64
N ALA A 253 -3.77 17.30 -13.36
CA ALA A 253 -4.39 18.51 -12.81
C ALA A 253 -5.65 18.22 -11.98
#